data_AF-A0A7K2ZKX5-F1
#
_entry.id   AF-A0A7K2ZKX5-F1
#
_cell.length_a   1.000
_cell.length_b   1.000
_cell.length_c   1.000
_cell.angle_alpha   90.00
_cell.angle_beta   90.00
_cell.angle_gamma   90.00
#
_symmetry.space_group_name_H-M   'P 1'
#
loop_
_entity.id
_entity.type
_entity.pdbx_description
1 polymer ?
#
loop_
_entity_poly.entity_id
_entity_poly.type
_entity_poly.pdbx_seq_one_letter_code
_entity_poly.pdbx_strand_id
1 'polypeptide(L)'
;GDAAQVRAELIRTFGKDVLPAAKAAGASAAATVSVPVPASARATAEDRAPQRGWELAHWAVAHSDDLLIERVSYADRVWEAGSGWRTERTKDKEPDTTAVGIRVAR
;
A
#
# COMPACT_ATOMS: atom_id res chain seq x y z
N GLY A 1 -5.53 -12.36 9.55
CA GLY A 1 -4.30 -11.57 9.30
C GLY A 1 -4.37 -10.26 10.05
N ASP A 2 -3.26 -9.76 10.60
CA ASP A 2 -3.29 -8.60 11.52
C ASP A 2 -2.74 -7.32 10.86
N ALA A 3 -3.60 -6.30 10.77
CA ALA A 3 -3.24 -5.01 10.18
C ALA A 3 -2.22 -4.22 11.01
N ALA A 4 -2.15 -4.44 12.33
CA ALA A 4 -1.15 -3.81 13.18
C ALA A 4 0.24 -4.44 12.98
N GLN A 5 0.30 -5.75 12.74
CA GLN A 5 1.54 -6.45 12.37
C GLN A 5 2.10 -5.93 11.04
N VAL A 6 1.25 -5.76 10.01
CA VAL A 6 1.66 -5.14 8.75
C VAL A 6 2.24 -3.74 8.98
N ARG A 7 1.59 -2.93 9.82
CA ARG A 7 2.07 -1.58 10.17
C ARG A 7 3.42 -1.63 10.89
N ALA A 8 3.61 -2.56 11.83
CA ALA A 8 4.86 -2.71 12.57
C ALA A 8 6.03 -3.06 11.63
N GLU A 9 5.84 -4.01 10.71
CA GLU A 9 6.87 -4.41 9.75
C GLU A 9 7.16 -3.32 8.70
N LEU A 10 6.15 -2.56 8.29
CA LEU A 10 6.32 -1.38 7.44
C LEU A 10 7.19 -0.30 8.11
N ILE A 11 6.91 0.02 9.38
CA ILE A 11 7.71 0.99 10.15
C ILE A 11 9.14 0.48 10.33
N ARG A 12 9.30 -0.82 10.57
CA ARG A 12 10.61 -1.47 10.71
C ARG A 12 11.43 -1.39 9.43
N THR A 13 10.80 -1.57 8.27
CA THR A 13 11.49 -1.62 6.96
C THR A 13 11.70 -0.24 6.34
N PHE A 14 10.68 0.62 6.39
CA PHE A 14 10.68 1.91 5.66
C PHE A 14 10.74 3.13 6.58
N GLY A 15 10.68 2.96 7.89
CA GLY A 15 10.66 4.03 8.88
C GLY A 15 9.26 4.59 9.14
N LYS A 16 9.15 5.53 10.09
CA LYS A 16 7.87 6.13 10.51
C LYS A 16 7.18 7.00 9.45
N ASP A 17 7.87 7.34 8.36
CA ASP A 17 7.32 8.18 7.29
C ASP A 17 6.23 7.48 6.46
N VAL A 18 6.10 6.15 6.60
CA VAL A 18 5.02 5.36 5.97
C VAL A 18 3.83 5.12 6.91
N LEU A 19 3.79 5.80 8.06
CA LEU A 19 2.63 5.77 8.94
C LEU A 19 1.46 6.52 8.28
N PRO A 20 0.28 5.90 8.12
CA PRO A 20 -0.88 6.65 7.67
C PRO A 20 -1.25 7.72 8.69
N ALA A 21 -1.45 8.94 8.18
CA ALA A 21 -2.35 9.88 8.81
C ALA A 21 -3.70 9.16 8.94
N ALA A 22 -4.10 8.84 10.16
CA ALA A 22 -5.31 8.07 10.43
C ALA A 22 -6.55 8.79 9.88
N LYS A 23 -6.93 8.51 8.64
CA LYS A 23 -8.26 8.81 8.14
C LYS A 23 -9.12 7.62 8.51
N ALA A 24 -9.90 7.78 9.58
CA ALA A 24 -10.84 6.80 10.08
C ALA A 24 -11.79 6.36 8.97
N ALA A 25 -11.55 5.18 8.39
CA ALA A 25 -12.59 4.40 7.75
C ALA A 25 -13.19 3.51 8.84
N GLY A 26 -14.52 3.45 8.94
CA GLY A 26 -15.24 2.74 9.99
C GLY A 26 -14.92 1.24 10.06
N ALA A 27 -15.51 0.54 11.03
CA ALA A 27 -15.25 -0.83 11.50
C ALA A 27 -14.83 -1.93 10.48
N SER A 28 -15.07 -1.76 9.18
CA SER A 28 -14.47 -2.56 8.09
C SER A 28 -12.98 -2.28 7.82
N ALA A 29 -12.38 -1.26 8.44
CA ALA A 29 -10.98 -0.87 8.29
C ALA A 29 -9.99 -1.71 9.11
N ALA A 30 -10.47 -2.60 9.98
CA ALA A 30 -9.60 -3.47 10.77
C ALA A 30 -8.70 -4.36 9.90
N ALA A 31 -9.10 -4.66 8.66
CA ALA A 31 -8.36 -5.51 7.73
C ALA A 31 -7.68 -4.73 6.58
N THR A 32 -7.81 -3.40 6.51
CA THR A 32 -7.26 -2.59 5.39
C THR A 32 -6.34 -1.50 5.92
N VAL A 33 -5.09 -1.53 5.49
CA VAL A 33 -4.03 -0.57 5.80
C VAL A 33 -3.76 0.29 4.57
N SER A 34 -4.09 1.58 4.64
CA SER A 34 -3.57 2.56 3.68
C SER A 34 -2.20 3.02 4.15
N VAL A 35 -1.22 3.03 3.26
CA VAL A 35 0.16 3.44 3.53
C VAL A 35 0.46 4.66 2.66
N PRO A 36 0.67 5.85 3.23
CA PRO A 36 1.00 7.03 2.44
C PRO A 36 2.38 6.86 1.81
N VAL A 37 2.50 7.30 0.56
CA VAL A 37 3.76 7.39 -0.16
C VAL A 37 4.24 8.84 -0.03
N PRO A 38 5.17 9.14 0.90
CA PRO A 38 5.64 10.51 1.06
C PRO A 38 6.38 10.95 -0.21
N ALA A 39 5.85 11.97 -0.89
CA ALA A 39 6.59 12.73 -1.88
C ALA A 39 7.69 13.48 -1.12
N SER A 40 8.93 12.99 -1.19
CA SER A 40 10.06 13.63 -0.51
C SER A 40 10.18 15.08 -0.96
N ALA A 41 10.00 16.04 -0.04
CA ALA A 41 9.97 17.49 -0.30
C ALA A 41 11.27 18.09 -0.91
N ARG A 42 12.28 17.25 -1.21
CA ARG A 42 13.61 17.67 -1.68
C ARG A 42 13.97 17.18 -3.09
N ALA A 43 13.14 16.36 -3.73
CA ALA A 43 13.37 15.91 -5.09
C ALA A 43 12.11 16.17 -5.91
N THR A 44 12.28 16.54 -7.17
CA THR A 44 11.20 16.69 -8.17
C THR A 44 10.16 15.58 -7.95
N ALA A 45 8.97 15.99 -7.50
CA ALA A 45 7.98 15.12 -6.85
C ALA A 45 7.42 14.03 -7.78
N GLU A 46 7.71 14.12 -9.07
CA GLU A 46 7.03 13.38 -10.14
C GLU A 46 7.69 12.03 -10.44
N ASP A 47 9.00 11.87 -10.19
CA ASP A 47 9.72 10.62 -10.57
C ASP A 47 9.95 9.66 -9.40
N ARG A 48 10.09 10.18 -8.16
CA ARG A 48 10.47 9.34 -7.00
C ARG A 48 9.29 8.83 -6.17
N ALA A 49 8.16 9.55 -6.16
CA ALA A 49 6.93 9.06 -5.52
C ALA A 49 6.39 7.80 -6.20
N PRO A 50 6.36 7.71 -7.56
CA PRO A 50 6.02 6.48 -8.26
C PRO A 50 6.90 5.29 -7.85
N GLN A 51 8.20 5.54 -7.69
CA GLN A 51 9.20 4.54 -7.32
C GLN A 51 8.99 4.04 -5.88
N ARG A 52 8.83 4.95 -4.92
CA ARG A 52 8.63 4.59 -3.50
C ARG A 52 7.33 3.85 -3.26
N GLY A 53 6.25 4.23 -3.95
CA GLY A 53 4.99 3.52 -3.87
C GLY A 53 5.07 2.12 -4.49
N TRP A 54 5.85 1.96 -5.56
CA TRP A 54 6.11 0.65 -6.17
C TRP A 54 6.95 -0.25 -5.26
N GLU A 55 7.97 0.29 -4.59
CA GLU A 55 8.76 -0.45 -3.61
C GLU A 55 7.89 -0.98 -2.45
N LEU A 56 7.02 -0.13 -1.90
CA LEU A 56 6.06 -0.52 -0.86
C LEU A 56 5.10 -1.62 -1.32
N ALA A 57 4.56 -1.46 -2.53
CA ALA A 57 3.68 -2.43 -3.14
C ALA A 57 4.38 -3.79 -3.33
N HIS A 58 5.61 -3.80 -3.84
CA HIS A 58 6.36 -5.03 -4.08
C HIS A 58 6.81 -5.70 -2.78
N TRP A 59 7.14 -4.92 -1.76
CA TRP A 59 7.43 -5.42 -0.42
C TRP A 59 6.22 -6.14 0.19
N ALA A 60 5.02 -5.53 0.08
CA ALA A 60 3.78 -6.11 0.60
C ALA A 60 3.45 -7.44 -0.09
N VAL A 61 3.67 -7.53 -1.41
CA VAL A 61 3.54 -8.79 -2.16
C VAL A 61 4.56 -9.83 -1.70
N ALA A 62 5.81 -9.44 -1.42
CA ALA A 62 6.83 -10.38 -0.95
C ALA A 62 6.54 -10.93 0.45
N HIS A 63 5.91 -10.14 1.32
CA HIS A 63 5.55 -10.52 2.69
C HIS A 63 4.11 -11.01 2.80
N SER A 64 3.44 -11.29 1.68
CA SER A 64 2.01 -11.59 1.69
C SER A 64 1.66 -12.88 2.40
N ASP A 65 2.56 -13.87 2.34
CA ASP A 65 2.38 -15.17 2.99
C ASP A 65 2.50 -15.05 4.53
N ASP A 66 3.59 -14.44 5.01
CA ASP A 66 3.84 -14.17 6.44
C ASP A 66 2.79 -13.25 7.08
N LEU A 67 2.32 -12.23 6.35
CA LEU A 67 1.41 -11.22 6.88
C LEU A 67 -0.06 -11.49 6.53
N LEU A 68 -0.34 -12.60 5.83
CA LEU A 68 -1.67 -12.96 5.33
C LEU A 68 -2.31 -11.83 4.53
N ILE A 69 -1.55 -11.20 3.63
CA ILE A 69 -2.05 -10.14 2.75
C ILE A 69 -2.81 -10.80 1.60
N GLU A 70 -4.10 -10.50 1.49
CA GLU A 70 -4.95 -11.02 0.42
C GLU A 70 -4.93 -10.12 -0.82
N ARG A 71 -4.78 -8.79 -0.63
CA ARG A 71 -4.81 -7.80 -1.71
C ARG A 71 -3.85 -6.64 -1.47
N VAL A 72 -3.20 -6.15 -2.52
CA VAL A 72 -2.42 -4.89 -2.53
C VAL A 72 -2.91 -4.02 -3.69
N SER A 73 -3.10 -2.72 -3.50
CA SER A 73 -3.55 -1.78 -4.52
C SER A 73 -2.62 -0.57 -4.58
N TYR A 74 -2.18 -0.19 -5.78
CA TYR A 74 -1.35 0.98 -6.00
C TYR A 74 -1.64 1.57 -7.38
N ALA A 75 -1.92 2.87 -7.45
CA ALA A 75 -2.32 3.55 -8.68
C ALA A 75 -3.52 2.84 -9.35
N ASP A 76 -3.33 2.36 -10.57
CA ASP A 76 -4.29 1.61 -11.40
C ASP A 76 -4.05 0.09 -11.35
N ARG A 77 -3.23 -0.38 -10.41
CA ARG A 77 -2.83 -1.79 -10.31
C ARG A 77 -3.29 -2.38 -8.98
N VAL A 78 -3.78 -3.60 -9.05
CA VAL A 78 -4.16 -4.41 -7.89
C VAL A 78 -3.48 -5.76 -7.99
N TRP A 79 -2.87 -6.20 -6.91
CA TRP A 79 -2.37 -7.54 -6.71
C TRP A 79 -3.32 -8.31 -5.80
N GLU A 80 -3.53 -9.59 -6.09
CA GLU A 80 -4.29 -10.52 -5.26
C GLU A 80 -3.48 -11.79 -5.01
N ALA A 81 -3.59 -12.33 -3.80
CA ALA A 81 -3.04 -13.63 -3.48
C ALA A 81 -3.59 -14.70 -4.44
N GLY A 82 -2.70 -15.45 -5.08
CA GLY A 82 -3.04 -16.50 -6.04
C GLY A 82 -3.41 -16.03 -7.46
N SER A 83 -3.62 -14.73 -7.70
CA SER A 83 -3.89 -14.21 -9.07
C SER A 83 -2.80 -13.29 -9.60
N GLY A 84 -2.00 -12.67 -8.74
CA GLY A 84 -0.94 -11.76 -9.15
C GLY A 84 -1.44 -10.35 -9.49
N TRP A 85 -0.60 -9.57 -10.20
CA TRP A 85 -0.89 -8.19 -10.57
C TRP A 85 -1.89 -8.11 -11.73
N ARG A 86 -2.90 -7.24 -11.59
CA ARG A 86 -3.88 -6.87 -12.60
C ARG A 86 -4.01 -5.34 -12.68
N THR A 87 -4.28 -4.83 -13.88
CA THR A 87 -4.53 -3.41 -14.11
C THR A 87 -6.03 -3.13 -14.10
N GLU A 88 -6.50 -2.34 -13.15
CA GLU A 88 -7.86 -1.81 -13.08
C GLU A 88 -7.88 -0.39 -13.68
N ARG A 89 -7.72 -0.29 -15.01
CA ARG A 89 -7.85 1.00 -15.70
C ARG A 89 -9.29 1.48 -15.65
N THR A 90 -9.57 2.43 -14.76
CA THR A 90 -10.79 3.24 -14.82
C THR A 90 -10.52 4.41 -15.76
N LYS A 91 -11.25 4.52 -16.88
CA LYS A 91 -10.98 5.52 -17.92
C LYS A 91 -11.11 6.98 -17.46
N ASP A 92 -11.69 7.23 -16.28
CA ASP A 92 -12.02 8.56 -15.77
C ASP A 92 -11.41 8.87 -14.39
N LYS A 93 -10.41 8.08 -13.93
CA LYS A 93 -9.80 8.27 -12.61
C LYS A 93 -8.29 8.49 -12.73
N GLU A 94 -7.81 9.61 -12.20
CA GLU A 94 -6.37 9.80 -12.04
C GLU A 94 -5.79 8.69 -11.15
N PRO A 95 -4.65 8.09 -11.53
CA PRO A 95 -4.02 7.03 -10.77
C PRO A 95 -3.60 7.54 -9.40
N ASP A 96 -4.10 6.92 -8.34
CA ASP A 96 -3.73 7.27 -6.96
C ASP A 96 -2.35 6.69 -6.63
N THR A 97 -1.31 7.48 -6.94
CA THR A 97 0.09 7.16 -6.63
C THR A 97 0.50 7.63 -5.22
N THR A 98 -0.42 8.24 -4.48
CA THR A 98 -0.14 8.88 -3.18
C THR A 98 -0.24 7.91 -2.01
N ALA A 99 -0.85 6.74 -2.22
CA ALA A 99 -0.99 5.72 -1.20
C ALA A 99 -0.96 4.30 -1.78
N VAL A 100 -0.43 3.37 -1.00
CA VAL A 100 -0.57 1.92 -1.22
C VAL A 100 -1.65 1.39 -0.29
N GLY A 101 -2.68 0.76 -0.83
CA GLY A 101 -3.69 0.04 -0.06
C GLY A 101 -3.27 -1.41 0.13
N ILE A 102 -3.24 -1.88 1.37
CA ILE A 102 -2.91 -3.27 1.72
C ILE A 102 -4.10 -3.84 2.47
N ARG A 103 -4.56 -5.02 2.07
CA ARG A 103 -5.66 -5.71 2.72
C ARG A 103 -5.19 -7.08 3.21
N VAL A 104 -5.40 -7.34 4.49
CA VAL A 104 -5.10 -8.64 5.10
C VAL A 104 -6.35 -9.51 5.12
N ALA A 105 -6.15 -10.82 4.95
CA ALA A 105 -7.17 -11.81 5.17
C ALA A 105 -7.67 -11.71 6.62
N ARG A 106 -8.94 -12.03 6.84
CA ARG A 106 -9.59 -12.02 8.15
C ARG A 106 -9.07 -13.18 8.98
#